data_AF-A0AA37GD91-F1
#
_entry.id   AF-A0AA37GD91-F1
#
_cell.length_a   1.000
_cell.length_b   1.000
_cell.length_c   1.000
_cell.angle_alpha   90.00
_cell.angle_beta   90.00
_cell.angle_gamma   90.00
#
_symmetry.space_group_name_H-M   'P 1'
#
loop_
_entity.id
_entity.type
_entity.pdbx_description
1 polymer ?
#
loop_
_entity_poly.entity_id
_entity_poly.type
_entity_poly.pdbx_seq_one_letter_code
_entity_poly.pdbx_strand_id
1 'polypeptide(L)'
;MHFSVQRDPAKPLNATHDYQIMNLESKDFSFHQIDVRTGADNGNEIAVFGNSKTTPAPQKIFSAPFGEGQFENFALKMDFNAKYGFLYLRTQGRNLTDSIDSTVQVFHSTGQAPLQQATEPIANDLAGLGEYHFALQKNAVGDAPQPTGIQEALFFAGIFMEDSTDGTVTLQ
;
A
#
# COMPACT_ATOMS: atom_id res chain seq x y z
N MET A 1 0.73 -7.80 7.37
CA MET A 1 1.57 -6.63 7.69
C MET A 1 0.66 -5.57 8.26
N HIS A 2 0.87 -5.21 9.53
CA HIS A 2 0.10 -4.21 10.25
C HIS A 2 0.89 -2.93 10.36
N PHE A 3 0.20 -1.80 10.20
CA PHE A 3 0.74 -0.48 10.52
C PHE A 3 -0.39 0.54 10.66
N SER A 4 -0.12 1.57 11.43
CA SER A 4 -0.98 2.75 11.56
C SER A 4 -0.19 3.98 11.17
N VAL A 5 -0.84 4.91 10.45
CA VAL A 5 -0.23 6.16 10.05
C VAL A 5 -1.18 7.34 10.26
N GLN A 6 -0.64 8.46 10.72
CA GLN A 6 -1.40 9.69 10.95
C GLN A 6 -0.62 10.90 10.39
N ARG A 7 -1.33 11.88 9.80
CA ARG A 7 -0.75 13.19 9.47
C ARG A 7 -0.48 14.02 10.73
N ASP A 8 0.68 14.67 10.80
CA ASP A 8 0.97 15.67 11.83
C ASP A 8 0.29 17.01 11.49
N PRO A 9 -0.74 17.45 12.24
CA PRO A 9 -1.42 18.73 11.96
C PRO A 9 -0.50 19.96 12.14
N ALA A 10 0.60 19.83 12.88
CA ALA A 10 1.58 20.90 13.03
C ALA A 10 2.60 20.95 11.88
N LYS A 11 2.70 19.89 11.09
CA LYS A 11 3.63 19.74 9.95
C LYS A 11 2.91 19.11 8.75
N PRO A 12 1.92 19.81 8.18
CA PRO A 12 1.02 19.24 7.18
C PRO A 12 1.75 18.93 5.88
N LEU A 13 1.34 17.85 5.21
CA LEU A 13 1.86 17.48 3.90
C LEU A 13 1.40 18.46 2.81
N ASN A 14 2.24 18.69 1.81
CA ASN A 14 1.84 19.42 0.61
C ASN A 14 1.14 18.48 -0.38
N ALA A 15 -0.19 18.45 -0.37
CA ALA A 15 -0.99 17.55 -1.19
C ALA A 15 -0.77 17.66 -2.73
N THR A 16 -0.05 18.67 -3.24
CA THR A 16 0.34 18.71 -4.67
C THR A 16 1.49 17.78 -5.02
N HIS A 17 2.22 17.27 -4.03
CA HIS A 17 3.31 16.31 -4.22
C HIS A 17 2.80 14.90 -3.95
N ASP A 18 3.41 13.94 -4.62
CA ASP A 18 3.21 12.54 -4.32
C ASP A 18 4.12 12.11 -3.16
N TYR A 19 3.54 11.36 -2.22
CA TYR A 19 4.26 10.78 -1.10
C TYR A 19 4.09 9.28 -1.06
N GLN A 20 5.20 8.57 -0.83
CA GLN A 20 5.20 7.15 -0.51
C GLN A 20 5.37 6.98 1.00
N ILE A 21 4.46 6.21 1.59
CA ILE A 21 4.30 6.04 3.03
C ILE A 21 4.81 4.66 3.47
N MET A 22 4.38 3.64 2.74
CA MET A 22 4.78 2.26 2.97
C MET A 22 4.89 1.55 1.64
N ASN A 23 5.93 0.78 1.41
CA ASN A 23 6.04 -0.07 0.24
C ASN A 23 6.61 -1.45 0.59
N LEU A 24 6.35 -2.41 -0.30
CA LEU A 24 7.11 -3.65 -0.40
C LEU A 24 7.98 -3.55 -1.66
N GLU A 25 9.23 -3.18 -1.47
CA GLU A 25 10.22 -2.99 -2.53
C GLU A 25 10.76 -4.34 -3.02
N SER A 26 11.03 -4.47 -4.31
CA SER A 26 11.70 -5.65 -4.86
C SER A 26 13.15 -5.76 -4.39
N LYS A 27 13.70 -6.97 -4.39
CA LYS A 27 15.09 -7.21 -3.97
C LYS A 27 16.13 -6.39 -4.75
N ASP A 28 15.83 -6.04 -6.00
CA ASP A 28 16.70 -5.26 -6.87
C ASP A 28 16.37 -3.76 -6.91
N PHE A 29 15.47 -3.29 -6.05
CA PHE A 29 15.07 -1.89 -5.90
C PHE A 29 14.50 -1.26 -7.19
N SER A 30 13.88 -2.07 -8.04
CA SER A 30 13.41 -1.64 -9.37
C SER A 30 11.90 -1.46 -9.46
N PHE A 31 11.13 -1.91 -8.45
CA PHE A 31 9.67 -1.79 -8.44
C PHE A 31 9.07 -2.06 -7.05
N HIS A 32 7.89 -1.48 -6.84
CA HIS A 32 7.07 -1.75 -5.66
C HIS A 32 6.10 -2.88 -5.98
N GLN A 33 6.07 -3.92 -5.16
CA GLN A 33 5.06 -4.99 -5.23
C GLN A 33 3.74 -4.55 -4.61
N ILE A 34 3.83 -3.67 -3.61
CA ILE A 34 2.73 -2.91 -3.00
C ILE A 34 3.28 -1.51 -2.71
N ASP A 35 2.47 -0.48 -2.94
CA ASP A 35 2.82 0.91 -2.64
C ASP A 35 1.65 1.65 -1.99
N VAL A 36 1.89 2.29 -0.85
CA VAL A 36 0.90 3.08 -0.10
C VAL A 36 1.26 4.54 -0.24
N ARG A 37 0.37 5.32 -0.88
CA ARG A 37 0.65 6.68 -1.32
C ARG A 37 -0.42 7.68 -0.90
N THR A 38 -0.05 8.95 -0.81
CA THR A 38 -0.96 10.09 -0.62
C THR A 38 -0.47 11.31 -1.40
N GLY A 39 -1.32 12.34 -1.53
CA GLY A 39 -1.00 13.53 -2.32
C GLY A 39 -1.07 13.30 -3.83
N ALA A 40 -0.67 14.31 -4.60
CA ALA A 40 -0.83 14.38 -6.06
C ALA A 40 -2.24 13.95 -6.49
N ASP A 41 -2.36 12.94 -7.35
CA ASP A 41 -3.64 12.42 -7.85
C ASP A 41 -4.53 11.79 -6.75
N ASN A 42 -3.95 11.45 -5.59
CA ASN A 42 -4.70 10.97 -4.43
C ASN A 42 -5.16 12.12 -3.51
N GLY A 43 -4.59 13.33 -3.66
CA GLY A 43 -4.93 14.50 -2.84
C GLY A 43 -4.87 14.23 -1.33
N ASN A 44 -6.04 14.28 -0.68
CA ASN A 44 -6.17 14.02 0.76
C ASN A 44 -6.59 12.59 1.09
N GLU A 45 -6.52 11.67 0.14
CA GLU A 45 -6.68 10.24 0.39
C GLU A 45 -5.33 9.56 0.61
N ILE A 46 -5.35 8.47 1.37
CA ILE A 46 -4.29 7.46 1.38
C ILE A 46 -4.77 6.27 0.56
N ALA A 47 -3.93 5.79 -0.34
CA ALA A 47 -4.29 4.74 -1.29
C ALA A 47 -3.26 3.62 -1.30
N VAL A 48 -3.76 2.38 -1.35
CA VAL A 48 -2.95 1.17 -1.53
C VAL A 48 -2.97 0.79 -3.01
N PHE A 49 -1.80 0.68 -3.60
CA PHE A 49 -1.58 0.24 -4.97
C PHE A 49 -0.91 -1.13 -4.99
N GLY A 50 -1.25 -1.91 -6.02
CA GLY A 50 -0.61 -3.19 -6.31
C GLY A 50 0.73 -3.01 -7.01
N ASN A 51 1.21 -4.09 -7.63
CA ASN A 51 2.52 -4.17 -8.25
C ASN A 51 2.70 -3.09 -9.33
N SER A 52 3.76 -2.28 -9.18
CA SER A 52 4.01 -1.11 -10.01
C SER A 52 4.38 -1.43 -11.47
N LYS A 53 4.72 -2.70 -11.77
CA LYS A 53 4.95 -3.19 -13.14
C LYS A 53 3.66 -3.62 -13.85
N THR A 54 2.50 -3.57 -13.19
CA THR A 54 1.22 -3.90 -13.83
C THR A 54 0.89 -2.92 -14.95
N THR A 55 0.51 -3.45 -16.10
CA THR A 55 0.14 -2.68 -17.30
C THR A 55 -1.38 -2.65 -17.47
N PRO A 56 -1.98 -1.53 -17.92
CA PRO A 56 -1.34 -0.27 -18.34
C PRO A 56 -0.87 0.63 -17.18
N ALA A 57 -1.34 0.38 -15.96
CA ALA A 57 -0.94 1.09 -14.76
C ALA A 57 -1.17 0.19 -13.52
N PRO A 58 -0.53 0.50 -12.38
CA PRO A 58 -0.74 -0.22 -11.12
C PRO A 58 -2.20 -0.10 -10.68
N GLN A 59 -2.80 -1.21 -10.24
CA GLN A 59 -4.17 -1.19 -9.74
C GLN A 59 -4.22 -0.44 -8.40
N LYS A 60 -5.10 0.57 -8.28
CA LYS A 60 -5.53 1.10 -6.99
C LYS A 60 -6.45 0.06 -6.32
N ILE A 61 -5.95 -0.58 -5.27
CA ILE A 61 -6.64 -1.67 -4.56
C ILE A 61 -7.66 -1.11 -3.57
N PHE A 62 -7.28 -0.05 -2.86
CA PHE A 62 -8.07 0.58 -1.82
C PHE A 62 -7.69 2.04 -1.67
N SER A 63 -8.62 2.89 -1.24
CA SER A 63 -8.31 4.21 -0.70
C SER A 63 -9.27 4.58 0.43
N ALA A 64 -8.80 5.45 1.31
CA ALA A 64 -9.58 6.04 2.39
C ALA A 64 -9.23 7.54 2.53
N PRO A 65 -10.14 8.35 3.08
CA PRO A 65 -9.79 9.70 3.52
C PRO A 65 -8.59 9.66 4.47
N PHE A 66 -7.63 10.55 4.28
CA PHE A 66 -6.44 10.67 5.12
C PHE A 66 -6.34 12.08 5.69
N GLY A 67 -7.22 12.33 6.66
CA GLY A 67 -7.33 13.60 7.37
C GLY A 67 -6.25 13.81 8.42
N GLU A 68 -6.35 14.94 9.11
CA GLU A 68 -5.48 15.25 10.25
C GLU A 68 -6.09 14.76 11.56
N GLY A 69 -5.25 14.33 12.49
CA GLY A 69 -5.65 14.09 13.88
C GLY A 69 -6.23 12.72 14.21
N GLN A 70 -6.24 11.77 13.26
CA GLN A 70 -6.58 10.37 13.50
C GLN A 70 -5.59 9.44 12.79
N PHE A 71 -5.37 8.25 13.34
CA PHE A 71 -4.66 7.18 12.68
C PHE A 71 -5.53 6.51 11.63
N GLU A 72 -4.97 6.24 10.46
CA GLU A 72 -5.49 5.24 9.55
C GLU A 72 -4.74 3.93 9.84
N ASN A 73 -5.47 2.91 10.28
CA ASN A 73 -4.92 1.62 10.64
C ASN A 73 -5.10 0.66 9.46
N PHE A 74 -4.05 -0.08 9.13
CA PHE A 74 -4.03 -1.04 8.03
C PHE A 74 -3.56 -2.40 8.50
N ALA A 75 -4.21 -3.45 7.99
CA ALA A 75 -3.59 -4.75 7.84
C ALA A 75 -3.61 -5.17 6.37
N LEU A 76 -2.43 -5.38 5.80
CA LEU A 76 -2.27 -5.97 4.48
C LEU A 76 -2.01 -7.46 4.65
N LYS A 77 -3.01 -8.28 4.35
CA LYS A 77 -2.86 -9.73 4.28
C LYS A 77 -2.34 -10.07 2.88
N MET A 78 -1.16 -10.66 2.85
CA MET A 78 -0.47 -11.07 1.63
C MET A 78 -0.37 -12.59 1.63
N ASP A 79 -1.05 -13.23 0.68
CA ASP A 79 -0.90 -14.67 0.47
C ASP A 79 0.05 -14.87 -0.71
N PHE A 80 1.29 -15.26 -0.41
CA PHE A 80 2.35 -15.50 -1.38
C PHE A 80 2.24 -16.86 -2.10
N ASN A 81 1.28 -17.69 -1.70
CA ASN A 81 1.06 -19.03 -2.26
C ASN A 81 -0.33 -19.15 -2.91
N ALA A 82 -1.07 -18.04 -3.01
CA ALA A 82 -2.43 -18.03 -3.50
C ALA A 82 -2.47 -18.58 -4.92
N LYS A 83 -3.09 -19.76 -5.11
CA LYS A 83 -3.32 -20.29 -6.45
C LYS A 83 -4.57 -19.65 -7.04
N TYR A 84 -4.46 -18.41 -7.55
CA TYR A 84 -5.52 -17.79 -8.35
C TYR A 84 -5.64 -18.55 -9.69
N GLY A 85 -6.25 -19.72 -9.60
CA GLY A 85 -6.16 -20.78 -10.58
C GLY A 85 -7.13 -20.61 -11.73
N PHE A 86 -6.56 -20.66 -12.94
CA PHE A 86 -7.10 -21.43 -14.06
C PHE A 86 -8.31 -20.89 -14.82
N LEU A 87 -9.28 -20.21 -14.18
CA LEU A 87 -10.52 -19.78 -14.86
C LEU A 87 -10.51 -18.28 -15.25
N TYR A 88 -9.91 -17.39 -14.46
CA TYR A 88 -9.91 -15.95 -14.73
C TYR A 88 -8.94 -15.52 -15.85
N LEU A 89 -7.88 -16.28 -16.10
CA LEU A 89 -6.80 -15.92 -17.03
C LEU A 89 -7.12 -16.23 -18.51
N ARG A 90 -8.02 -17.19 -18.80
CA ARG A 90 -8.46 -17.50 -20.18
C ARG A 90 -9.25 -16.36 -20.80
N THR A 91 -10.02 -15.63 -20.00
CA THR A 91 -10.87 -14.51 -20.45
C THR A 91 -10.06 -13.24 -20.76
N GLN A 92 -8.80 -13.18 -20.32
CA GLN A 92 -7.88 -12.04 -20.48
C GLN A 92 -6.72 -12.32 -21.46
N GLY A 93 -6.69 -13.49 -22.12
CA GLY A 93 -5.69 -13.81 -23.16
C GLY A 93 -4.26 -14.04 -22.64
N ARG A 94 -4.08 -14.40 -21.36
CA ARG A 94 -2.76 -14.66 -20.75
C ARG A 94 -2.37 -16.14 -20.87
N ASN A 95 -1.08 -16.42 -21.01
CA ASN A 95 -0.56 -17.78 -21.17
C ASN A 95 -0.57 -18.54 -19.83
N LEU A 96 -0.71 -19.88 -19.89
CA LEU A 96 -0.80 -20.79 -18.74
C LEU A 96 0.42 -20.78 -17.80
N THR A 97 1.52 -20.14 -18.20
CA THR A 97 2.76 -19.99 -17.41
C THR A 97 2.82 -18.68 -16.61
N ASP A 98 1.83 -17.80 -16.73
CA ASP A 98 1.78 -16.48 -16.08
C ASP A 98 1.00 -16.48 -14.76
N SER A 99 0.97 -17.60 -14.03
CA SER A 99 0.18 -17.70 -12.80
C SER A 99 0.66 -16.65 -11.79
N ILE A 100 -0.20 -15.64 -11.54
CA ILE A 100 -0.03 -14.76 -10.39
C ILE A 100 -0.40 -15.60 -9.18
N ASP A 101 0.62 -16.18 -8.56
CA ASP A 101 0.48 -17.04 -7.40
C ASP A 101 0.46 -16.23 -6.10
N SER A 102 -0.18 -15.06 -6.11
CA SER A 102 -0.19 -14.16 -4.96
C SER A 102 -1.42 -13.27 -4.92
N THR A 103 -1.87 -12.96 -3.70
CA THR A 103 -2.96 -12.01 -3.47
C THR A 103 -2.62 -11.04 -2.36
N VAL A 104 -3.29 -9.88 -2.42
CA VAL A 104 -3.32 -8.91 -1.34
C VAL A 104 -4.77 -8.63 -0.96
N GLN A 105 -5.02 -8.54 0.35
CA GLN A 105 -6.29 -8.16 0.93
C GLN A 105 -6.07 -7.03 1.94
N VAL A 106 -6.91 -6.00 1.88
CA VAL A 106 -6.81 -4.85 2.77
C VAL A 106 -7.85 -4.94 3.87
N PHE A 107 -7.39 -4.76 5.09
CA PHE A 107 -8.21 -4.44 6.26
C PHE A 107 -7.89 -3.01 6.67
N HIS A 108 -8.91 -2.23 7.00
CA HIS A 108 -8.76 -0.81 7.31
C HIS A 108 -9.71 -0.39 8.43
N SER A 109 -9.30 0.64 9.18
CA SER A 109 -10.14 1.37 10.13
C SER A 109 -9.52 2.75 10.39
N THR A 110 -10.32 3.65 10.97
CA THR A 110 -9.88 5.00 11.36
C THR A 110 -9.95 5.19 12.87
N GLY A 111 -8.95 5.85 13.43
CA GLY A 111 -8.85 6.22 14.84
C GLY A 111 -8.71 4.99 15.74
N GLN A 112 -9.69 4.80 16.62
CA GLN A 112 -9.75 3.72 17.61
C GLN A 112 -10.76 2.62 17.24
N ALA A 113 -11.33 2.69 16.03
CA ALA A 113 -12.21 1.63 15.56
C ALA A 113 -11.40 0.35 15.27
N PRO A 114 -11.96 -0.85 15.51
CA PRO A 114 -11.30 -2.09 15.17
C PRO A 114 -11.17 -2.23 13.64
N LEU A 115 -10.10 -2.90 13.19
CA LEU A 115 -9.89 -3.21 11.77
C LEU A 115 -11.07 -4.00 11.20
N GLN A 116 -11.50 -3.64 10.00
CA GLN A 116 -12.54 -4.35 9.25
C GLN A 116 -12.01 -4.74 7.88
N GLN A 117 -12.54 -5.83 7.35
CA GLN A 117 -12.25 -6.23 5.97
C GLN A 117 -12.73 -5.14 5.01
N ALA A 118 -11.80 -4.54 4.26
CA ALA A 118 -12.09 -3.48 3.30
C ALA A 118 -12.16 -4.00 1.85
N THR A 119 -11.43 -5.08 1.55
CA THR A 119 -11.47 -5.74 0.25
C THR A 119 -11.61 -7.26 0.39
N GLU A 120 -12.06 -7.92 -0.68
CA GLU A 120 -11.75 -9.34 -0.90
C GLU A 120 -10.26 -9.50 -1.28
N PRO A 121 -9.69 -10.73 -1.25
CA PRO A 121 -8.38 -10.99 -1.84
C PRO A 121 -8.36 -10.59 -3.32
N ILE A 122 -7.36 -9.82 -3.71
CA ILE A 122 -7.15 -9.35 -5.08
C ILE A 122 -5.82 -9.91 -5.58
N ALA A 123 -5.82 -10.47 -6.79
CA ALA A 123 -4.61 -10.99 -7.41
C ALA A 123 -3.58 -9.85 -7.58
N ASN A 124 -2.38 -10.06 -7.05
CA ASN A 124 -1.29 -9.09 -7.10
C ASN A 124 0.03 -9.85 -7.07
N ASP A 125 0.93 -9.59 -8.02
CA ASP A 125 2.22 -10.29 -8.07
C ASP A 125 3.15 -9.79 -6.95
N LEU A 126 3.52 -10.71 -6.05
CA LEU A 126 4.39 -10.50 -4.88
C LEU A 126 5.68 -11.35 -4.96
N ALA A 127 6.13 -11.74 -6.15
CA ALA A 127 7.30 -12.61 -6.33
C ALA A 127 8.66 -11.88 -6.29
N GLY A 128 8.67 -10.56 -6.07
CA GLY A 128 9.85 -9.70 -6.16
C GLY A 128 10.85 -9.81 -5.00
N LEU A 129 10.50 -10.54 -3.92
CA LEU A 129 11.27 -10.58 -2.66
C LEU A 129 11.52 -9.15 -2.13
N GLY A 130 12.56 -8.93 -1.33
CA GLY A 130 12.99 -7.59 -0.94
C GLY A 130 12.54 -7.18 0.46
N GLU A 131 12.18 -5.91 0.63
CA GLU A 131 12.06 -5.29 1.95
C GLU A 131 10.87 -4.33 2.06
N TYR A 132 10.38 -4.18 3.29
CA TYR A 132 9.33 -3.22 3.62
C TYR A 132 9.95 -1.89 4.02
N HIS A 133 9.52 -0.82 3.38
CA HIS A 133 9.89 0.54 3.79
C HIS A 133 8.70 1.20 4.47
N PHE A 134 8.98 1.88 5.58
CA PHE A 134 8.04 2.79 6.24
C PHE A 134 8.72 4.15 6.32
N ALA A 135 8.23 5.10 5.53
CA ALA A 135 8.93 6.35 5.30
C ALA A 135 7.94 7.49 5.02
N LEU A 136 8.44 8.71 5.08
CA LEU A 136 7.82 9.84 4.39
C LEU A 136 8.72 10.19 3.20
N GLN A 137 8.54 9.48 2.09
CA GLN A 137 9.29 9.75 0.87
C GLN A 137 8.48 10.68 -0.02
N LYS A 138 8.99 11.90 -0.21
CA LYS A 138 8.38 12.92 -1.08
C LYS A 138 8.99 12.85 -2.47
N ASN A 139 8.17 12.58 -3.47
CA ASN A 139 8.61 12.56 -4.86
C ASN A 139 8.64 13.98 -5.45
N ALA A 140 9.60 14.22 -6.34
CA ALA A 140 9.73 15.50 -7.04
C ALA A 140 8.56 15.74 -8.00
N VAL A 141 8.18 17.01 -8.17
CA VAL A 141 7.23 17.43 -9.19
C VAL A 141 8.01 18.01 -10.36
N GLY A 142 8.17 17.23 -11.43
CA GLY A 142 9.06 17.56 -12.54
C GLY A 142 10.51 17.73 -12.07
N ASP A 143 11.23 18.66 -12.70
CA ASP A 143 12.65 18.92 -12.38
C ASP A 143 12.85 20.05 -11.35
N ALA A 144 11.76 20.53 -10.72
CA ALA A 144 11.85 21.63 -9.78
C ALA A 144 12.57 21.20 -8.49
N PRO A 145 13.57 21.95 -8.02
CA PRO A 145 14.25 21.62 -6.77
C PRO A 145 13.28 21.74 -5.60
N GLN A 146 13.37 20.79 -4.67
CA GLN A 146 12.56 20.82 -3.46
C GLN A 146 12.95 22.04 -2.60
N PRO A 147 11.99 22.88 -2.17
CA PRO A 147 12.32 24.08 -1.39
C PRO A 147 12.97 23.74 -0.04
N THR A 148 13.81 24.63 0.45
CA THR A 148 14.44 24.47 1.77
C THR A 148 13.46 24.79 2.90
N GLY A 149 13.73 24.27 4.11
CA GLY A 149 12.92 24.58 5.29
C GLY A 149 11.56 23.90 5.37
N ILE A 150 11.33 22.84 4.59
CA ILE A 150 10.10 22.05 4.64
C ILE A 150 9.99 21.35 6.00
N GLN A 151 8.81 21.46 6.60
CA GLN A 151 8.44 20.77 7.82
C GLN A 151 7.16 19.99 7.55
N GLU A 152 7.34 18.73 7.15
CA GLU A 152 6.28 17.77 6.83
C GLU A 152 6.53 16.53 7.69
N ALA A 153 5.49 15.99 8.33
CA ALA A 153 5.65 14.82 9.18
C ALA A 153 4.43 13.90 9.18
N LEU A 154 4.72 12.63 9.44
CA LEU A 154 3.77 11.57 9.73
C LEU A 154 4.15 10.93 11.06
N PHE A 155 3.13 10.43 11.77
CA PHE A 155 3.33 9.51 12.89
C PHE A 155 3.07 8.09 12.42
N PHE A 156 3.99 7.18 12.72
CA PHE A 156 3.82 5.75 12.53
C PHE A 156 3.61 5.07 13.88
N ALA A 157 2.70 4.10 13.93
CA ALA A 157 2.43 3.28 15.10
C ALA A 157 2.03 1.86 14.67
N GLY A 158 2.00 0.92 15.63
CA GLY A 158 1.44 -0.41 15.39
C GLY A 158 2.09 -1.21 14.26
N ILE A 159 3.38 -0.99 13.98
CA ILE A 159 4.08 -1.72 12.91
C ILE A 159 4.48 -3.11 13.41
N PHE A 160 3.85 -4.14 12.88
CA PHE A 160 4.24 -5.53 13.13
C PHE A 160 3.80 -6.45 12.00
N MET A 161 4.42 -7.63 11.93
CA MET A 161 4.00 -8.69 11.02
C MET A 161 3.54 -9.88 11.85
N GLU A 162 2.43 -10.47 11.47
CA GLU A 162 1.91 -11.70 12.05
C GLU A 162 1.79 -12.78 10.98
N ASP A 163 1.87 -14.03 11.43
CA ASP A 163 1.51 -15.18 10.62
C ASP A 163 0.00 -15.40 10.74
N SER A 164 -0.69 -15.40 9.60
CA SER A 164 -2.14 -15.59 9.48
C SER A 164 -2.48 -16.83 8.64
N THR A 165 -1.56 -17.80 8.57
CA THR A 165 -1.74 -19.05 7.82
C THR A 165 -2.85 -19.93 8.37
N ASP A 166 -3.26 -19.74 9.63
CA ASP A 166 -4.45 -20.36 10.23
C ASP A 166 -5.77 -19.70 9.78
N GLY A 167 -5.69 -18.64 8.97
CA GLY A 167 -6.81 -17.86 8.46
C GLY A 167 -7.13 -16.61 9.28
N THR A 168 -6.59 -16.46 10.48
CA THR A 168 -6.92 -15.38 11.42
C THR A 168 -6.05 -14.15 11.16
N VAL A 169 -6.69 -12.99 11.02
CA VAL A 169 -6.02 -11.69 11.05
C VAL A 169 -6.39 -11.02 12.37
N THR A 170 -5.41 -10.48 13.09
CA THR A 170 -5.67 -9.71 14.31
C THR A 170 -6.35 -8.39 13.94
N LEU A 171 -7.58 -8.17 14.40
CA LEU A 171 -8.40 -7.00 14.05
C LEU A 171 -8.55 -5.97 15.19
N GLN A 172 -7.53 -5.86 16.06
CA GLN A 172 -7.56 -5.03 17.27
C GLN A 172 -7.90 -3.56 16.98
#